data_AF-A0A1Q6L8F6-F1
#
_entry.id   AF-A0A1Q6L8F6-F1
#
_cell.length_a   1.000
_cell.length_b   1.000
_cell.length_c   1.000
_cell.angle_alpha   90.00
_cell.angle_beta   90.00
_cell.angle_gamma   90.00
#
_symmetry.space_group_name_H-M   'P 1'
#
loop_
_entity.id
_entity.type
_entity.pdbx_description
1 polymer ?
#
loop_
_entity_poly.entity_id
_entity_poly.type
_entity_poly.pdbx_seq_one_letter_code
_entity_poly.pdbx_strand_id
1 'polypeptide(L)'
;MEFIIILVVLTLIYIFLKIVFSVKIKKLKQFEKDEYLDKVVSKYPENTQICEEILKKVKNNTVKIEEDPNANTTLYLVMSNKIFIANLNKSYTRIQTIAHECLHSIQDKKILWSNFLFSNIYLIYFIIIAILGILKILPYKMLFLAIFLVLGLVYYSIRTYLENDAMIKARFLAKEYMEEKGISSKDEIESLVKKYDELNDIGIKFTNFKFFEGIIIKAVILSFIFMIF
;
A
#
# COMPACT_ATOMS: atom_id res chain seq x y z
N MET A 1 -34.55 -4.73 -8.43
CA MET A 1 -34.06 -4.38 -9.78
C MET A 1 -32.83 -3.47 -9.69
N GLU A 2 -32.90 -2.38 -8.92
CA GLU A 2 -31.79 -1.42 -8.76
C GLU A 2 -30.46 -2.04 -8.28
N PHE A 3 -30.48 -2.84 -7.21
CA PHE A 3 -29.27 -3.51 -6.70
C PHE A 3 -28.67 -4.53 -7.70
N ILE A 4 -29.51 -5.17 -8.52
CA ILE A 4 -29.05 -6.09 -9.57
C ILE A 4 -28.30 -5.30 -10.65
N ILE A 5 -28.84 -4.16 -11.07
CA ILE A 5 -28.18 -3.26 -12.02
C ILE A 5 -26.84 -2.78 -11.45
N ILE A 6 -26.80 -2.38 -10.17
CA ILE A 6 -25.55 -1.98 -9.51
C ILE A 6 -24.52 -3.11 -9.53
N LEU A 7 -24.91 -4.34 -9.18
CA LEU A 7 -24.00 -5.50 -9.21
C LEU A 7 -23.42 -5.75 -10.61
N VAL A 8 -24.25 -5.65 -11.65
CA VAL A 8 -23.81 -5.77 -13.05
C VAL A 8 -22.79 -4.67 -13.39
N VAL A 9 -23.10 -3.41 -13.06
CA VAL A 9 -22.21 -2.27 -13.32
C VAL A 9 -20.88 -2.40 -12.57
N LEU A 10 -20.91 -2.74 -11.27
CA LEU A 10 -19.69 -2.94 -10.47
C LEU A 10 -18.82 -4.08 -11.04
N THR A 11 -19.45 -5.16 -11.51
CA THR A 11 -18.75 -6.28 -12.15
C THR A 11 -18.09 -5.86 -13.47
N LEU A 12 -18.81 -5.12 -14.32
CA LEU A 12 -18.26 -4.61 -15.58
C LEU A 12 -17.08 -3.66 -15.34
N ILE A 13 -17.21 -2.74 -14.39
CA ILE A 13 -16.13 -1.82 -14.01
C ILE A 13 -14.91 -2.59 -13.49
N TYR A 14 -15.13 -3.60 -12.63
CA TYR A 14 -14.05 -4.44 -12.11
C TYR A 14 -13.30 -5.17 -13.24
N ILE A 15 -14.02 -5.78 -14.18
CA ILE A 15 -13.43 -6.47 -15.34
C ILE A 15 -12.66 -5.48 -16.21
N PHE A 16 -13.25 -4.33 -16.52
CA PHE A 16 -12.61 -3.26 -17.30
C PHE A 16 -11.30 -2.82 -16.66
N LEU A 17 -11.30 -2.47 -15.38
CA LEU A 17 -10.10 -2.02 -14.68
C LEU A 17 -9.04 -3.13 -14.55
N LYS A 18 -9.46 -4.38 -14.37
CA LYS A 18 -8.54 -5.53 -14.35
C LYS A 18 -7.78 -5.68 -15.68
N ILE A 19 -8.46 -5.42 -16.79
CA ILE A 19 -7.86 -5.42 -18.14
C ILE A 19 -6.93 -4.21 -18.30
N VAL A 20 -7.42 -3.00 -17.99
CA VAL A 20 -6.66 -1.74 -18.14
C VAL A 20 -5.36 -1.77 -17.33
N PHE A 21 -5.42 -2.15 -16.05
CA PHE A 21 -4.22 -2.22 -15.21
C PHE A 21 -3.35 -3.44 -15.50
N SER A 22 -3.73 -4.29 -16.46
CA SER A 22 -2.98 -5.47 -16.89
C SER A 22 -2.46 -6.28 -15.69
N VAL A 23 -3.33 -6.51 -14.70
CA VAL A 23 -3.01 -7.12 -13.40
C VAL A 23 -2.62 -8.59 -13.60
N LYS A 24 -1.40 -8.82 -14.06
CA LYS A 24 -0.79 -10.13 -14.22
C LYS A 24 -0.03 -10.43 -12.93
N ILE A 25 -0.72 -10.98 -11.93
CA ILE A 25 -0.14 -11.46 -10.67
C ILE A 25 1.08 -12.37 -10.92
N LYS A 26 1.08 -13.11 -12.05
CA LYS A 26 2.21 -13.94 -12.50
C LYS A 26 3.51 -13.16 -12.73
N LYS A 27 3.45 -11.88 -13.11
CA LYS A 27 4.64 -11.03 -13.29
C LYS A 27 5.25 -10.62 -11.96
N LEU A 28 4.44 -10.30 -10.94
CA LEU A 28 4.94 -9.95 -9.59
C LEU A 28 5.76 -11.09 -8.96
N LYS A 29 5.33 -12.35 -9.15
CA LYS A 29 6.08 -13.54 -8.70
C LYS A 29 7.46 -13.70 -9.37
N GLN A 30 7.67 -13.11 -10.54
CA GLN A 30 8.98 -13.15 -11.22
C GLN A 30 10.00 -12.19 -10.61
N PHE A 31 9.54 -11.19 -9.85
CA PHE A 31 10.40 -10.25 -9.12
C PHE A 31 10.74 -10.73 -7.71
N GLU A 32 10.28 -11.92 -7.32
CA GLU A 32 10.40 -12.43 -5.95
C GLU A 32 11.84 -12.84 -5.60
N LYS A 33 12.67 -13.19 -6.59
CA LYS A 33 14.06 -13.60 -6.37
C LYS A 33 14.99 -13.17 -7.49
N ASP A 34 16.09 -12.55 -7.12
CA ASP A 34 17.22 -12.29 -8.00
C ASP A 34 18.50 -12.57 -7.20
N GLU A 35 19.01 -13.80 -7.30
CA GLU A 35 20.12 -14.26 -6.45
C GLU A 35 21.37 -13.39 -6.55
N TYR A 36 21.59 -12.74 -7.70
CA TYR A 36 22.71 -11.84 -7.88
C TYR A 36 22.50 -10.55 -7.07
N LEU A 37 21.35 -9.89 -7.25
CA LEU A 37 21.04 -8.65 -6.54
C LEU A 37 20.80 -8.87 -5.04
N ASP A 38 20.29 -10.04 -4.65
CA ASP A 38 20.16 -10.44 -3.25
C ASP A 38 21.53 -10.49 -2.57
N LYS A 39 22.56 -11.01 -3.26
CA LYS A 39 23.96 -11.02 -2.78
C LYS A 39 24.58 -9.61 -2.76
N VAL A 40 24.17 -8.72 -3.65
CA VAL A 40 24.62 -7.32 -3.61
C VAL A 40 24.08 -6.65 -2.36
N VAL A 41 22.77 -6.78 -2.09
CA VAL A 41 22.11 -6.14 -0.95
C VAL A 41 22.49 -6.79 0.39
N SER A 42 22.94 -8.05 0.40
CA SER A 42 23.45 -8.68 1.63
C SER A 42 24.77 -8.07 2.15
N LYS A 43 25.48 -7.27 1.33
CA LYS A 43 26.68 -6.53 1.75
C LYS A 43 26.33 -5.31 2.62
N TYR A 44 25.07 -4.87 2.61
CA TYR A 44 24.63 -3.70 3.37
C TYR A 44 24.41 -4.04 4.85
N PRO A 45 24.50 -3.03 5.75
CA PRO A 45 24.29 -3.21 7.19
C PRO A 45 22.90 -3.76 7.53
N GLU A 46 22.61 -4.09 8.79
CA GLU A 46 21.30 -4.64 9.23
C GLU A 46 20.12 -3.69 8.98
N ASN A 47 18.88 -4.22 8.95
CA ASN A 47 17.69 -3.43 8.55
C ASN A 47 17.49 -2.18 9.40
N THR A 48 17.67 -2.32 10.71
CA THR A 48 17.57 -1.23 11.69
C THR A 48 18.58 -0.14 11.41
N GLN A 49 19.83 -0.51 11.12
CA GLN A 49 20.89 0.44 10.77
C GLN A 49 20.59 1.19 9.47
N ILE A 50 20.14 0.49 8.42
CA ILE A 50 19.70 1.12 7.16
C ILE A 50 18.57 2.12 7.44
N CYS A 51 17.58 1.74 8.25
CA CYS A 51 16.45 2.59 8.61
C CYS A 51 16.91 3.85 9.35
N GLU A 52 17.77 3.72 10.36
CA GLU A 52 18.32 4.87 11.10
C GLU A 52 19.06 5.85 10.19
N GLU A 53 19.85 5.34 9.26
CA GLU A 53 20.66 6.17 8.36
C GLU A 53 19.80 6.89 7.32
N ILE A 54 18.81 6.19 6.75
CA ILE A 54 17.84 6.81 5.84
C ILE A 54 17.02 7.87 6.60
N LEU A 55 16.58 7.59 7.82
CA LEU A 55 15.86 8.55 8.66
C LEU A 55 16.69 9.82 8.94
N LYS A 56 17.98 9.67 9.25
CA LYS A 56 18.91 10.80 9.38
C LYS A 56 19.02 11.59 8.07
N LYS A 57 19.10 10.92 6.92
CA LYS A 57 19.14 11.55 5.58
C LYS A 57 17.90 12.38 5.30
N VAL A 58 16.72 11.86 5.64
CA VAL A 58 15.45 12.61 5.53
C VAL A 58 15.17 13.55 6.71
N LYS A 59 16.17 13.77 7.58
CA LYS A 59 16.14 14.68 8.74
C LYS A 59 14.99 14.39 9.72
N ASN A 60 14.67 13.11 9.92
CA ASN A 60 13.62 12.69 10.83
C ASN A 60 14.15 11.83 11.99
N ASN A 61 14.32 12.47 13.16
CA ASN A 61 14.82 11.81 14.36
C ASN A 61 13.70 11.45 15.36
N THR A 62 12.44 11.65 14.99
CA THR A 62 11.30 11.50 15.92
C THR A 62 10.72 10.09 15.96
N VAL A 63 11.04 9.29 14.94
CA VAL A 63 10.43 8.00 14.69
C VAL A 63 11.16 6.92 15.48
N LYS A 64 10.39 6.05 16.12
CA LYS A 64 10.94 4.88 16.81
C LYS A 64 11.10 3.72 15.81
N ILE A 65 12.16 2.94 15.94
CA ILE A 65 12.39 1.76 15.12
C ILE A 65 12.22 0.54 16.02
N GLU A 66 11.46 -0.44 15.56
CA GLU A 66 11.29 -1.74 16.22
C GLU A 66 11.43 -2.83 15.16
N GLU A 67 12.23 -3.85 15.46
CA GLU A 67 12.42 -5.00 14.57
C GLU A 67 11.83 -6.24 15.25
N ASP A 68 10.97 -6.94 14.53
CA ASP A 68 10.46 -8.25 14.93
C ASP A 68 10.82 -9.27 13.85
N PRO A 69 11.76 -10.18 14.14
CA PRO A 69 12.16 -11.22 13.19
C PRO A 69 11.03 -12.17 12.80
N ASN A 70 9.96 -12.26 13.60
CA ASN A 70 8.81 -13.13 13.35
C ASN A 70 7.70 -12.43 12.56
N ALA A 71 7.83 -11.13 12.30
CA ALA A 71 6.85 -10.38 11.54
C ALA A 71 6.96 -10.65 10.04
N ASN A 72 5.82 -10.62 9.35
CA ASN A 72 5.74 -10.84 7.92
C ASN A 72 5.87 -9.54 7.09
N THR A 73 5.71 -8.37 7.71
CA THR A 73 5.56 -7.09 7.01
C THR A 73 6.26 -5.95 7.72
N THR A 74 7.01 -5.16 6.96
CA THR A 74 7.58 -3.89 7.41
C THR A 74 6.54 -2.79 7.16
N LEU A 75 6.27 -1.93 8.14
CA LEU A 75 5.24 -0.89 8.04
C LEU A 75 5.48 0.26 9.01
N TYR A 76 5.09 1.47 8.59
CA TYR A 76 5.06 2.66 9.43
C TYR A 76 3.70 2.82 10.12
N LEU A 77 3.75 2.92 11.45
CA LEU A 77 2.62 3.16 12.33
C LEU A 77 2.53 4.64 12.70
N VAL A 78 1.55 5.31 12.10
CA VAL A 78 1.25 6.73 12.32
C VAL A 78 0.93 7.03 13.79
N MET A 79 0.12 6.18 14.42
CA MET A 79 -0.38 6.37 15.79
C MET A 79 0.73 6.37 16.84
N SER A 80 1.72 5.50 16.68
CA SER A 80 2.85 5.34 17.61
C SER A 80 4.13 6.01 17.13
N ASN A 81 4.07 6.70 15.97
CA ASN A 81 5.21 7.24 15.24
C ASN A 81 6.38 6.26 15.17
N LYS A 82 6.10 5.03 14.72
CA LYS A 82 7.04 3.90 14.80
C LYS A 82 7.15 3.20 13.45
N ILE A 83 8.36 2.90 12.99
CA ILE A 83 8.60 1.97 11.88
C ILE A 83 8.85 0.59 12.47
N PHE A 84 7.98 -0.34 12.10
CA PHE A 84 8.11 -1.74 12.44
C PHE A 84 8.75 -2.46 11.27
N ILE A 85 9.86 -3.16 11.52
CA ILE A 85 10.67 -3.82 10.50
C ILE A 85 10.54 -5.32 10.67
N ALA A 86 10.14 -5.99 9.58
CA ALA A 86 10.18 -7.44 9.46
C ALA A 86 11.55 -7.91 8.97
N ASN A 87 11.84 -9.20 9.08
CA ASN A 87 13.10 -9.75 8.56
C ASN A 87 13.12 -9.71 7.02
N LEU A 88 13.82 -8.71 6.47
CA LEU A 88 13.98 -8.49 5.02
C LEU A 88 15.33 -8.97 4.48
N ASN A 89 16.16 -9.65 5.28
CA ASN A 89 17.60 -9.85 5.04
C ASN A 89 17.98 -10.68 3.79
N LYS A 90 17.01 -11.07 2.96
CA LYS A 90 17.22 -11.93 1.79
C LYS A 90 16.64 -11.41 0.48
N SER A 91 16.12 -10.18 0.45
CA SER A 91 15.54 -9.62 -0.78
C SER A 91 16.27 -8.35 -1.21
N TYR A 92 16.57 -8.26 -2.51
CA TYR A 92 17.11 -7.06 -3.14
C TYR A 92 16.18 -5.83 -2.97
N THR A 93 14.88 -6.04 -2.72
CA THR A 93 13.89 -4.97 -2.48
C THR A 93 14.03 -4.31 -1.11
N ARG A 94 14.77 -4.92 -0.19
CA ARG A 94 14.90 -4.52 1.22
C ARG A 94 15.19 -3.04 1.42
N ILE A 95 16.20 -2.48 0.73
CA ILE A 95 16.60 -1.07 0.88
C ILE A 95 15.46 -0.16 0.42
N GLN A 96 14.84 -0.49 -0.71
CA GLN A 96 13.69 0.26 -1.24
C GLN A 96 12.49 0.19 -0.28
N THR A 97 12.18 -0.98 0.28
CA THR A 97 11.09 -1.16 1.25
C THR A 97 11.33 -0.35 2.52
N ILE A 98 12.54 -0.35 3.07
CA ILE A 98 12.88 0.47 4.24
C ILE A 98 12.77 1.97 3.89
N ALA A 99 13.28 2.38 2.72
CA ALA A 99 13.16 3.75 2.24
C ALA A 99 11.69 4.19 2.10
N HIS A 100 10.82 3.31 1.60
CA HIS A 100 9.39 3.54 1.48
C HIS A 100 8.72 3.81 2.84
N GLU A 101 9.00 3.00 3.85
CA GLU A 101 8.45 3.23 5.21
C GLU A 101 9.04 4.48 5.87
N CYS A 102 10.32 4.78 5.63
CA CYS A 102 10.94 6.03 6.08
C CYS A 102 10.25 7.25 5.44
N LEU A 103 9.87 7.16 4.17
CA LEU A 103 9.16 8.23 3.47
C LEU A 103 7.76 8.45 4.05
N HIS A 104 7.02 7.39 4.38
CA HIS A 104 5.74 7.52 5.08
C HIS A 104 5.85 8.32 6.39
N SER A 105 6.99 8.23 7.07
CA SER A 105 7.21 8.95 8.31
C SER A 105 7.35 10.48 8.18
N ILE A 106 7.83 10.96 7.02
CA ILE A 106 8.04 12.39 6.71
C ILE A 106 6.93 13.01 5.87
N GLN A 107 5.98 12.20 5.39
CA GLN A 107 4.83 12.70 4.63
C GLN A 107 4.00 13.69 5.44
N ASP A 108 3.23 14.51 4.72
CA ASP A 108 2.36 15.52 5.33
C ASP A 108 1.45 14.88 6.38
N LYS A 109 1.59 15.34 7.62
CA LYS A 109 0.86 14.78 8.77
C LYS A 109 -0.65 14.90 8.59
N LYS A 110 -1.17 15.93 7.91
CA LYS A 110 -2.60 16.06 7.62
C LYS A 110 -3.08 14.92 6.73
N ILE A 111 -2.35 14.60 5.66
CA ILE A 111 -2.74 13.52 4.73
C ILE A 111 -2.63 12.17 5.43
N LEU A 112 -1.57 11.95 6.19
CA LEU A 112 -1.32 10.73 6.94
C LEU A 112 -2.42 10.46 7.98
N TRP A 113 -2.77 11.47 8.80
CA TRP A 113 -3.88 11.39 9.74
C TRP A 113 -5.23 11.25 9.05
N SER A 114 -5.43 11.92 7.91
CA SER A 114 -6.65 11.79 7.10
C SER A 114 -6.81 10.36 6.60
N ASN A 115 -5.76 9.72 6.11
CA ASN A 115 -5.80 8.32 5.70
C ASN A 115 -6.18 7.40 6.85
N PHE A 116 -5.55 7.56 8.02
CA PHE A 116 -5.88 6.77 9.19
C PHE A 116 -7.35 6.97 9.60
N LEU A 117 -7.81 8.21 9.71
CA LEU A 117 -9.18 8.53 10.11
C LEU A 117 -10.20 8.00 9.10
N PHE A 118 -10.06 8.31 7.81
CA PHE A 118 -10.99 7.88 6.78
C PHE A 118 -11.00 6.36 6.58
N SER A 119 -9.85 5.69 6.68
CA SER A 119 -9.79 4.22 6.59
C SER A 119 -10.65 3.57 7.68
N ASN A 120 -10.57 4.09 8.92
CA ASN A 120 -11.32 3.58 10.05
C ASN A 120 -12.81 3.97 9.98
N ILE A 121 -13.14 5.24 9.68
CA ILE A 121 -14.52 5.69 9.51
C ILE A 121 -15.22 4.89 8.40
N TYR A 122 -14.56 4.70 7.26
CA TYR A 122 -15.08 3.92 6.13
C TYR A 122 -15.38 2.47 6.53
N LEU A 123 -14.48 1.85 7.30
CA LEU A 123 -14.67 0.48 7.78
C LEU A 123 -15.80 0.36 8.81
N ILE A 124 -15.85 1.28 9.79
CA ILE A 124 -16.91 1.32 10.81
C ILE A 124 -18.26 1.53 10.13
N TYR A 125 -18.34 2.48 9.20
CA TYR A 125 -19.55 2.75 8.45
C TYR A 125 -20.02 1.52 7.69
N PHE A 126 -19.12 0.81 6.98
CA PHE A 126 -19.43 -0.46 6.32
C PHE A 126 -20.05 -1.49 7.28
N ILE A 127 -19.45 -1.70 8.45
CA ILE A 127 -19.93 -2.67 9.44
C ILE A 127 -21.33 -2.28 9.95
N ILE A 128 -21.53 -1.02 10.31
CA ILE A 128 -22.81 -0.53 10.83
C ILE A 128 -23.93 -0.75 9.80
N ILE A 129 -23.74 -0.30 8.55
CA ILE A 129 -24.80 -0.43 7.54
C ILE A 129 -25.04 -1.89 7.15
N ALA A 130 -24.01 -2.75 7.18
CA ALA A 130 -24.17 -4.19 6.97
C ALA A 130 -25.04 -4.82 8.05
N ILE A 131 -24.76 -4.53 9.34
CA ILE A 131 -25.55 -5.03 10.47
C ILE A 131 -26.99 -4.52 10.39
N LEU A 132 -27.19 -3.21 10.18
CA LEU A 132 -28.53 -2.63 10.07
C LEU A 132 -29.31 -3.19 8.87
N GLY A 133 -28.62 -3.50 7.77
CA GLY A 133 -29.18 -4.17 6.60
C GLY A 133 -29.69 -5.57 6.96
N ILE A 134 -28.85 -6.39 7.61
CA ILE A 134 -29.22 -7.75 8.04
C ILE A 134 -30.42 -7.73 9.02
N LEU A 135 -30.45 -6.77 9.94
CA LEU A 135 -31.55 -6.61 10.91
C LEU A 135 -32.84 -6.05 10.28
N LYS A 136 -32.85 -5.68 9.00
CA LYS A 136 -33.98 -5.06 8.27
C LYS A 136 -34.47 -3.74 8.85
N ILE A 137 -33.62 -3.06 9.63
CA ILE A 137 -33.95 -1.77 10.27
C ILE A 137 -33.63 -0.60 9.31
N LEU A 138 -32.82 -0.83 8.28
CA LEU A 138 -32.32 0.22 7.39
C LEU A 138 -33.39 0.69 6.36
N PRO A 139 -33.92 1.92 6.48
CA PRO A 139 -35.06 2.36 5.65
C PRO A 139 -34.64 2.78 4.24
N TYR A 140 -33.49 3.43 4.07
CA TYR A 140 -33.04 4.04 2.81
C TYR A 140 -31.79 3.37 2.22
N LYS A 141 -31.84 2.05 2.03
CA LYS A 141 -30.69 1.20 1.60
C LYS A 141 -29.85 1.80 0.45
N MET A 142 -30.51 2.36 -0.57
CA MET A 142 -29.84 3.00 -1.72
C MET A 142 -29.03 4.24 -1.35
N LEU A 143 -29.56 5.11 -0.49
CA LEU A 143 -28.85 6.30 -0.02
C LEU A 143 -27.60 5.91 0.78
N PHE A 144 -27.72 4.93 1.68
CA PHE A 144 -26.59 4.45 2.46
C PHE A 144 -25.50 3.81 1.60
N LEU A 145 -25.87 3.10 0.52
CA LEU A 145 -24.92 2.57 -0.46
C LEU A 145 -24.26 3.69 -1.29
N ALA A 146 -25.00 4.72 -1.70
CA ALA A 146 -24.43 5.86 -2.41
C ALA A 146 -23.41 6.61 -1.54
N ILE A 147 -23.76 6.88 -0.27
CA ILE A 147 -22.84 7.47 0.72
C ILE A 147 -21.61 6.58 0.89
N PHE A 148 -21.79 5.26 0.98
CA PHE A 148 -20.69 4.31 1.07
C PHE A 148 -19.71 4.44 -0.10
N LEU A 149 -20.22 4.51 -1.33
CA LEU A 149 -19.40 4.65 -2.52
C LEU A 149 -18.66 6.00 -2.57
N VAL A 150 -19.32 7.10 -2.19
CA VAL A 150 -18.67 8.42 -2.09
C VAL A 150 -17.56 8.42 -1.06
N LEU A 151 -17.79 7.87 0.13
CA LEU A 151 -16.74 7.69 1.15
C LEU A 151 -15.60 6.81 0.63
N GLY A 152 -15.93 5.76 -0.12
CA GLY A 152 -14.95 4.89 -0.77
C GLY A 152 -14.07 5.63 -1.77
N LEU A 153 -14.62 6.57 -2.55
CA LEU A 153 -13.85 7.41 -3.47
C LEU A 153 -12.88 8.32 -2.72
N VAL A 154 -13.33 8.98 -1.65
CA VAL A 154 -12.46 9.84 -0.82
C VAL A 154 -11.33 9.02 -0.19
N TYR A 155 -11.65 7.86 0.39
CA TYR A 155 -10.67 6.91 0.92
C TYR A 155 -9.66 6.49 -0.15
N TYR A 156 -10.13 6.12 -1.34
CA TYR A 156 -9.29 5.71 -2.46
C TYR A 156 -8.32 6.82 -2.88
N SER A 157 -8.81 8.07 -3.01
CA SER A 157 -7.99 9.21 -3.43
C SER A 157 -6.86 9.49 -2.44
N ILE A 158 -7.17 9.55 -1.13
CA ILE A 158 -6.17 9.82 -0.09
C ILE A 158 -5.13 8.70 -0.05
N ARG A 159 -5.59 7.43 -0.05
CA ARG A 159 -4.70 6.29 0.08
C ARG A 159 -3.79 6.10 -1.13
N THR A 160 -4.36 6.18 -2.34
CA THR A 160 -3.60 6.11 -3.59
C THR A 160 -2.54 7.20 -3.67
N TYR A 161 -2.85 8.42 -3.23
CA TYR A 161 -1.88 9.51 -3.22
C TYR A 161 -0.68 9.21 -2.29
N LEU A 162 -0.94 8.78 -1.05
CA LEU A 162 0.13 8.48 -0.09
C LEU A 162 1.06 7.37 -0.57
N GLU A 163 0.48 6.29 -1.08
CA GLU A 163 1.19 5.09 -1.50
C GLU A 163 2.00 5.37 -2.77
N ASN A 164 1.40 6.02 -3.77
CA ASN A 164 2.12 6.41 -4.99
C ASN A 164 3.29 7.36 -4.69
N ASP A 165 3.08 8.37 -3.83
CA ASP A 165 4.12 9.33 -3.45
C ASP A 165 5.32 8.63 -2.80
N ALA A 166 5.06 7.72 -1.85
CA ALA A 166 6.10 6.95 -1.18
C ALA A 166 6.81 5.99 -2.15
N MET A 167 6.08 5.25 -2.99
CA MET A 167 6.66 4.31 -3.95
C MET A 167 7.57 5.01 -4.98
N ILE A 168 7.13 6.15 -5.52
CA ILE A 168 7.90 6.93 -6.50
C ILE A 168 9.19 7.49 -5.88
N LYS A 169 9.11 8.02 -4.65
CA LYS A 169 10.28 8.61 -3.98
C LYS A 169 11.25 7.56 -3.44
N ALA A 170 10.75 6.38 -3.03
CA ALA A 170 11.56 5.34 -2.43
C ALA A 170 12.69 4.87 -3.33
N ARG A 171 12.45 4.77 -4.65
CA ARG A 171 13.50 4.37 -5.60
C ARG A 171 14.70 5.33 -5.61
N PHE A 172 14.44 6.63 -5.52
CA PHE A 172 15.47 7.66 -5.57
C PHE A 172 16.22 7.72 -4.25
N LEU A 173 15.49 7.68 -3.14
CA LEU A 173 16.08 7.68 -1.80
C LEU A 173 16.97 6.45 -1.58
N ALA A 174 16.54 5.28 -2.05
CA ALA A 174 17.34 4.06 -2.01
C ALA A 174 18.62 4.20 -2.87
N LYS A 175 18.50 4.76 -4.09
CA LYS A 175 19.66 5.02 -4.96
C LYS A 175 20.69 5.92 -4.29
N GLU A 176 20.25 7.10 -3.81
CA GLU A 176 21.13 8.06 -3.16
C GLU A 176 21.82 7.48 -1.92
N TYR A 177 21.07 6.71 -1.12
CA TYR A 177 21.63 6.02 0.04
C TYR A 177 22.73 5.02 -0.35
N MET A 178 22.51 4.21 -1.40
CA MET A 178 23.51 3.25 -1.88
C MET A 178 24.77 3.93 -2.42
N GLU A 179 24.60 5.04 -3.15
CA GLU A 179 25.72 5.83 -3.70
C GLU A 179 26.56 6.47 -2.58
N GLU A 180 25.91 7.03 -1.55
CA GLU A 180 26.61 7.62 -0.39
C GLU A 180 27.35 6.57 0.45
N LYS A 181 26.84 5.34 0.51
CA LYS A 181 27.48 4.25 1.24
C LYS A 181 28.73 3.71 0.57
N GLY A 182 28.80 3.74 -0.75
CA GLY A 182 29.95 3.26 -1.51
C GLY A 182 30.26 1.76 -1.32
N ILE A 183 29.28 0.96 -0.87
CA ILE A 183 29.43 -0.50 -0.68
C ILE A 183 29.32 -1.25 -2.01
N SER A 184 28.45 -0.78 -2.90
CA SER A 184 28.21 -1.36 -4.23
C SER A 184 28.88 -0.54 -5.33
N SER A 185 29.22 -1.21 -6.43
CA SER A 185 29.70 -0.50 -7.63
C SER A 185 28.57 0.28 -8.30
N LYS A 186 28.91 1.25 -9.17
CA LYS A 186 27.91 2.00 -9.93
C LYS A 186 27.02 1.09 -10.78
N ASP A 187 27.60 0.05 -11.40
CA ASP A 187 26.88 -0.91 -12.23
C ASP A 187 25.92 -1.78 -11.39
N GLU A 188 26.33 -2.18 -10.19
CA GLU A 188 25.47 -2.90 -9.23
C GLU A 188 24.28 -2.03 -8.81
N ILE A 189 24.51 -0.75 -8.50
CA ILE A 189 23.47 0.21 -8.11
C ILE A 189 22.50 0.44 -9.27
N GLU A 190 22.99 0.64 -10.49
CA GLU A 190 22.13 0.84 -11.66
C GLU A 190 21.26 -0.39 -11.96
N SER A 191 21.82 -1.59 -11.79
CA SER A 191 21.08 -2.85 -11.93
C SER A 191 19.95 -2.98 -10.89
N LEU A 192 20.22 -2.61 -9.63
CA LEU A 192 19.21 -2.57 -8.56
C LEU A 192 18.11 -1.55 -8.88
N VAL A 193 18.48 -0.32 -9.25
CA VAL A 193 17.53 0.75 -9.56
C VAL A 193 16.64 0.37 -10.75
N LYS A 194 17.20 -0.26 -11.79
CA LYS A 194 16.41 -0.76 -12.92
C LYS A 194 15.35 -1.78 -12.47
N LYS A 195 15.69 -2.68 -11.55
CA LYS A 195 14.71 -3.61 -10.97
C LYS A 195 13.67 -2.89 -10.12
N TYR A 196 14.06 -1.87 -9.37
CA TYR A 196 13.12 -1.03 -8.62
C TYR A 196 12.14 -0.29 -9.55
N ASP A 197 12.59 0.15 -10.72
CA ASP A 197 11.73 0.79 -11.72
C ASP A 197 10.73 -0.18 -12.34
N GLU A 198 11.20 -1.38 -12.72
CA GLU A 198 10.33 -2.47 -13.21
C GLU A 198 9.29 -2.87 -12.15
N LEU A 199 9.72 -2.99 -10.88
CA LEU A 199 8.85 -3.30 -9.76
C LEU A 199 7.83 -2.18 -9.50
N ASN A 200 8.25 -0.92 -9.53
CA ASN A 200 7.37 0.23 -9.30
C ASN A 200 6.31 0.38 -10.40
N ASP A 201 6.66 0.20 -11.67
CA ASP A 201 5.68 0.30 -12.77
C ASP A 201 4.53 -0.70 -12.61
N ILE A 202 4.84 -1.91 -12.15
CA ILE A 202 3.85 -2.97 -11.92
C ILE A 202 3.17 -2.77 -10.56
N GLY A 203 3.95 -2.47 -9.52
CA GLY A 203 3.51 -2.32 -8.13
C GLY A 203 2.49 -1.20 -7.98
N ILE A 204 2.74 -0.02 -8.55
CA ILE A 204 1.81 1.11 -8.48
C ILE A 204 0.45 0.75 -9.08
N LYS A 205 0.44 0.15 -10.28
CA LYS A 205 -0.79 -0.29 -10.95
C LYS A 205 -1.54 -1.33 -10.12
N PHE A 206 -0.81 -2.31 -9.59
CA PHE A 206 -1.37 -3.38 -8.78
C PHE A 206 -1.97 -2.86 -7.46
N THR A 207 -1.21 -2.06 -6.71
CA THR A 207 -1.63 -1.48 -5.42
C THR A 207 -2.89 -0.63 -5.58
N ASN A 208 -2.94 0.22 -6.61
CA ASN A 208 -4.13 1.04 -6.88
C ASN A 208 -5.34 0.16 -7.26
N PHE A 209 -5.14 -0.86 -8.09
CA PHE A 209 -6.20 -1.83 -8.39
C PHE A 209 -6.68 -2.57 -7.14
N LYS A 210 -5.78 -2.97 -6.22
CA LYS A 210 -6.13 -3.65 -4.97
C LYS A 210 -6.95 -2.78 -4.03
N PHE A 211 -6.64 -1.48 -3.91
CA PHE A 211 -7.46 -0.55 -3.13
C PHE A 211 -8.86 -0.42 -3.71
N PHE A 212 -8.95 -0.28 -5.04
CA PHE A 212 -10.23 -0.20 -5.73
C PHE A 212 -11.05 -1.51 -5.58
N GLU A 213 -10.42 -2.67 -5.80
CA GLU A 213 -11.02 -3.98 -5.60
C GLU A 213 -11.60 -4.12 -4.18
N GLY A 214 -10.88 -3.64 -3.16
CA GLY A 214 -11.34 -3.65 -1.77
C GLY A 214 -12.61 -2.84 -1.53
N ILE A 215 -12.87 -1.78 -2.31
CA ILE A 215 -14.10 -0.98 -2.26
C ILE A 215 -15.23 -1.71 -2.98
N ILE A 216 -14.96 -2.24 -4.17
CA ILE A 216 -15.94 -2.99 -4.97
C ILE A 216 -16.45 -4.21 -4.22
N ILE A 217 -15.57 -5.01 -3.63
CA ILE A 217 -15.98 -6.21 -2.87
C ILE A 217 -16.94 -5.84 -1.74
N LYS A 218 -16.64 -4.77 -0.97
CA LYS A 218 -17.52 -4.32 0.10
C LYS A 218 -18.86 -3.82 -0.44
N ALA A 219 -18.87 -3.08 -1.55
CA ALA A 219 -20.09 -2.61 -2.19
C ALA A 219 -20.96 -3.77 -2.71
N VAL A 220 -20.33 -4.82 -3.25
CA VAL A 220 -21.00 -6.06 -3.68
C VAL A 220 -21.63 -6.77 -2.48
N ILE A 221 -20.89 -6.94 -1.38
CA ILE A 221 -21.42 -7.54 -0.14
C ILE A 221 -22.64 -6.77 0.36
N LEU A 222 -22.55 -5.45 0.44
CA LEU A 222 -23.68 -4.62 0.88
C LEU A 222 -24.89 -4.73 -0.06
N SER A 223 -24.64 -4.75 -1.38
CA SER A 223 -25.71 -4.90 -2.37
C SER A 223 -26.43 -6.24 -2.22
N PHE A 224 -25.71 -7.32 -1.92
CA PHE A 224 -26.31 -8.62 -1.61
C PHE A 224 -27.12 -8.59 -0.31
N ILE A 225 -26.57 -8.01 0.76
CA ILE A 225 -27.28 -7.89 2.04
C ILE A 225 -28.60 -7.14 1.84
N PHE A 226 -28.56 -5.97 1.19
CA PHE A 226 -29.73 -5.10 0.99
C PHE A 226 -30.79 -5.70 0.06
N MET A 227 -30.39 -6.63 -0.80
CA MET A 227 -31.29 -7.36 -1.68
C MET A 227 -32.03 -8.49 -0.95
N ILE A 228 -31.39 -9.15 0.03
CA ILE A 228 -31.93 -10.32 0.75
C ILE A 228 -32.70 -9.90 2.01
N PHE A 229 -32.14 -8.98 2.79
CA PHE A 229 -32.67 -8.49 4.06
C PHE A 229 -33.10 -7.05 3.88
#